data_AF-A0A165AW81-F1
#
_entry.id   AF-A0A165AW81-F1
#
_cell.length_a   1.000
_cell.length_b   1.000
_cell.length_c   1.000
_cell.angle_alpha   90.00
_cell.angle_beta   90.00
_cell.angle_gamma   90.00
#
_symmetry.space_group_name_H-M   'P 1'
#
loop_
_entity.id
_entity.type
_entity.pdbx_description
1 polymer ?
#
loop_
_entity_poly.entity_id
_entity_poly.type
_entity_poly.pdbx_seq_one_letter_code
_entity_poly.pdbx_strand_id
1 'polypeptide(L)'
;MVRVLADASSFVDDDGDGCGEVLWAAAWIIGEYRVEQKDAHRVIGYLIQPSIKFLPADTIAVFLQSAIKVFGYWAAEVAAEWNDTAHLNAARRMADELSGALEPFTAHADVEVQERAANIVALLAFLCADLAAHTPQPVSTPSPRAELDPDSLLLLQPLFSMPDSRPLALDAQTSVPPLMGIDLDAWIVPPPAPARRVVDNENYDEPSTRKNGSRWFTNL
;
A
#
# COMPACT_ATOMS: atom_id res chain seq x y z
N MET A 1 0.14 -23.30 -5.20
CA MET A 1 0.70 -22.21 -4.35
C MET A 1 -0.21 -21.84 -3.19
N VAL A 2 -1.53 -21.76 -3.36
CA VAL A 2 -2.47 -21.39 -2.26
C VAL A 2 -2.33 -22.26 -0.99
N ARG A 3 -2.00 -23.55 -1.14
CA ARG A 3 -1.77 -24.47 0.01
C ARG A 3 -0.55 -24.10 0.84
N VAL A 4 0.47 -23.51 0.24
CA VAL A 4 1.68 -23.05 0.94
C VAL A 4 1.32 -21.85 1.82
N LEU A 5 0.60 -20.87 1.27
CA LEU A 5 0.17 -19.69 2.05
C LEU A 5 -0.80 -20.05 3.19
N ALA A 6 -1.61 -21.10 3.00
CA ALA A 6 -2.56 -21.56 3.99
C ALA A 6 -1.92 -22.28 5.20
N ASP A 7 -0.66 -22.70 5.08
CA ASP A 7 0.04 -23.41 6.15
C ASP A 7 0.73 -22.42 7.08
N ALA A 8 0.15 -22.18 8.26
CA ALA A 8 0.68 -21.24 9.24
C ALA A 8 2.07 -21.63 9.77
N SER A 9 2.49 -22.90 9.64
CA SER A 9 3.82 -23.35 10.04
C SER A 9 4.93 -22.80 9.14
N SER A 10 4.60 -22.40 7.91
CA SER A 10 5.57 -21.84 6.95
C SER A 10 6.03 -20.41 7.27
N PHE A 11 5.37 -19.72 8.21
CA PHE A 11 5.67 -18.32 8.58
C PHE A 11 6.56 -18.21 9.83
N VAL A 12 6.86 -19.34 10.49
CA VAL A 12 7.64 -19.39 11.72
C VAL A 12 8.70 -20.47 11.53
N ASP A 13 9.93 -20.06 11.24
CA ASP A 13 11.07 -20.96 11.28
C ASP A 13 11.88 -20.76 12.56
N ASP A 14 12.07 -21.86 13.30
CA ASP A 14 12.91 -21.92 14.53
C ASP A 14 14.41 -22.02 14.18
N ASP A 15 14.74 -22.45 12.94
CA ASP A 15 16.10 -22.84 12.54
C ASP A 15 16.78 -21.92 11.50
N GLY A 16 16.17 -20.78 11.14
CA GLY A 16 16.82 -19.72 10.37
C GLY A 16 17.11 -20.00 8.88
N ASP A 17 16.78 -21.19 8.36
CA ASP A 17 16.81 -21.51 6.93
C ASP A 17 15.37 -21.50 6.37
N GLY A 18 14.86 -20.29 6.19
CA GLY A 18 13.42 -20.04 6.21
C GLY A 18 12.67 -20.42 4.92
N CYS A 19 11.42 -20.86 5.05
CA CYS A 19 10.44 -20.99 3.96
C CYS A 19 10.11 -19.65 3.23
N GLY A 20 10.79 -18.56 3.57
CA GLY A 20 10.58 -17.21 3.04
C GLY A 20 10.68 -17.13 1.52
N GLU A 21 11.67 -17.75 0.89
CA GLU A 21 11.78 -17.77 -0.58
C GLU A 21 10.60 -18.50 -1.24
N VAL A 22 10.14 -19.58 -0.62
CA VAL A 22 8.98 -20.35 -1.11
C VAL A 22 7.70 -19.54 -0.96
N LEU A 23 7.53 -18.84 0.16
CA LEU A 23 6.40 -17.94 0.40
C LEU A 23 6.42 -16.74 -0.55
N TRP A 24 7.59 -16.15 -0.77
CA TRP A 24 7.82 -15.08 -1.74
C TRP A 24 7.39 -15.54 -3.14
N ALA A 25 7.88 -16.70 -3.59
CA ALA A 25 7.55 -17.24 -4.90
C ALA A 25 6.06 -17.59 -5.02
N ALA A 26 5.49 -18.19 -3.98
CA ALA A 26 4.07 -18.55 -3.94
C ALA A 26 3.17 -17.31 -4.04
N ALA A 27 3.45 -16.27 -3.26
CA ALA A 27 2.71 -15.01 -3.30
C ALA A 27 2.81 -14.35 -4.68
N TRP A 28 4.03 -14.26 -5.24
CA TRP A 28 4.24 -13.71 -6.57
C TRP A 28 3.42 -14.45 -7.65
N ILE A 29 3.50 -15.79 -7.68
CA ILE A 29 2.72 -16.60 -8.63
C ILE A 29 1.23 -16.36 -8.46
N ILE A 30 0.75 -16.27 -7.22
CA ILE A 30 -0.66 -16.01 -6.94
C ILE A 30 -1.09 -14.64 -7.44
N GLY A 31 -0.27 -13.59 -7.26
CA GLY A 31 -0.57 -12.25 -7.75
C GLY A 31 -0.59 -12.13 -9.28
N GLU A 32 0.24 -12.91 -9.97
CA GLU A 32 0.35 -12.89 -11.44
C GLU A 32 -0.67 -13.80 -12.14
N TYR A 33 -0.91 -15.00 -11.63
CA TYR A 33 -1.64 -16.04 -12.35
C TYR A 33 -3.01 -16.33 -11.74
N ARG A 34 -4.05 -16.18 -12.57
CA ARG A 34 -5.45 -16.54 -12.29
C ARG A 34 -5.70 -18.01 -11.96
N VAL A 35 -4.79 -18.90 -12.36
CA VAL A 35 -5.05 -20.36 -12.43
C VAL A 35 -5.46 -20.96 -11.08
N GLU A 36 -5.06 -20.33 -9.97
CA GLU A 36 -5.40 -20.78 -8.61
C GLU A 36 -6.46 -19.93 -7.89
N GLN A 37 -7.01 -18.88 -8.52
CA GLN A 37 -7.87 -17.86 -7.87
C GLN A 37 -9.37 -18.16 -7.95
N LYS A 38 -9.81 -19.42 -7.76
CA LYS A 38 -11.25 -19.76 -7.78
C LYS A 38 -12.06 -19.10 -6.66
N ASP A 39 -11.38 -18.64 -5.61
CA ASP A 39 -11.98 -17.95 -4.46
C ASP A 39 -11.05 -16.79 -4.05
N ALA A 40 -11.30 -15.61 -4.63
CA ALA A 40 -10.48 -14.42 -4.39
C ALA A 40 -10.47 -14.00 -2.92
N HIS A 41 -11.61 -14.11 -2.21
CA HIS A 41 -11.71 -13.77 -0.79
C HIS A 41 -10.74 -14.62 0.03
N ARG A 42 -10.78 -15.93 -0.18
CA ARG A 42 -9.91 -16.86 0.54
C ARG A 42 -8.43 -16.61 0.23
N VAL A 43 -8.09 -16.35 -1.03
CA VAL A 43 -6.70 -16.09 -1.44
C VAL A 43 -6.19 -14.79 -0.82
N ILE A 44 -6.98 -13.72 -0.86
CA ILE A 44 -6.64 -12.44 -0.23
C ILE A 44 -6.46 -12.64 1.28
N GLY A 45 -7.36 -13.37 1.94
CA GLY A 45 -7.24 -13.71 3.37
C GLY A 45 -5.89 -14.35 3.74
N TYR A 46 -5.34 -15.21 2.88
CA TYR A 46 -4.01 -15.78 3.09
C TYR A 46 -2.87 -14.78 2.85
N LEU A 47 -3.04 -13.83 1.93
CA LEU A 47 -2.03 -12.81 1.61
C LEU A 47 -1.96 -11.68 2.65
N ILE A 48 -3.03 -11.49 3.43
CA ILE A 48 -3.14 -10.39 4.43
C ILE A 48 -3.10 -10.88 5.88
N GLN A 49 -2.81 -12.16 6.09
CA GLN A 49 -2.85 -12.73 7.44
C GLN A 49 -1.81 -12.07 8.37
N PRO A 50 -2.07 -11.99 9.69
CA PRO A 50 -1.20 -11.26 10.62
C PRO A 50 0.25 -11.76 10.68
N SER A 51 0.48 -13.02 10.30
CA SER A 51 1.81 -13.65 10.34
C SER A 51 2.78 -13.09 9.29
N ILE A 52 2.30 -12.39 8.25
CA ILE A 52 3.19 -11.84 7.22
C ILE A 52 4.19 -10.83 7.80
N LYS A 53 3.87 -10.18 8.93
CA LYS A 53 4.75 -9.21 9.60
C LYS A 53 6.08 -9.80 10.11
N PHE A 54 6.19 -11.12 10.18
CA PHE A 54 7.40 -11.81 10.60
C PHE A 54 8.31 -12.17 9.43
N LEU A 55 7.89 -11.92 8.19
CA LEU A 55 8.65 -12.22 7.00
C LEU A 55 9.70 -11.14 6.72
N PRO A 56 10.74 -11.47 5.93
CA PRO A 56 11.64 -10.47 5.34
C PRO A 56 10.88 -9.39 4.55
N ALA A 57 11.40 -8.16 4.54
CA ALA A 57 10.72 -7.00 3.98
C ALA A 57 10.39 -7.14 2.47
N ASP A 58 11.30 -7.73 1.70
CA ASP A 58 11.11 -8.05 0.29
C ASP A 58 9.95 -9.03 0.07
N THR A 59 9.79 -10.01 0.97
CA THR A 59 8.67 -10.95 0.96
C THR A 59 7.36 -10.27 1.34
N ILE A 60 7.36 -9.42 2.37
CA ILE A 60 6.18 -8.62 2.73
C ILE A 60 5.72 -7.79 1.53
N ALA A 61 6.63 -7.08 0.87
CA ALA A 61 6.32 -6.24 -0.29
C ALA A 61 5.60 -7.03 -1.41
N VAL A 62 6.04 -8.28 -1.67
CA VAL A 62 5.39 -9.16 -2.64
C VAL A 62 4.00 -9.60 -2.18
N PHE A 63 3.80 -9.91 -0.89
CA PHE A 63 2.48 -10.24 -0.35
C PHE A 63 1.50 -9.08 -0.51
N LEU A 64 1.91 -7.87 -0.11
CA LEU A 64 1.07 -6.66 -0.21
C LEU A 64 0.69 -6.39 -1.68
N GLN A 65 1.67 -6.44 -2.58
CA GLN A 65 1.43 -6.22 -4.00
C GLN A 65 0.54 -7.31 -4.63
N SER A 66 0.69 -8.55 -4.19
CA SER A 66 -0.12 -9.66 -4.70
C SER A 66 -1.56 -9.57 -4.22
N ALA A 67 -1.79 -9.12 -2.98
CA ALA A 67 -3.13 -8.93 -2.44
C ALA A 67 -3.93 -7.90 -3.25
N ILE A 68 -3.34 -6.73 -3.56
CA ILE A 68 -4.03 -5.70 -4.36
C ILE A 68 -4.26 -6.13 -5.82
N LYS A 69 -3.35 -6.94 -6.39
CA LYS A 69 -3.55 -7.54 -7.73
C LYS A 69 -4.77 -8.44 -7.73
N VAL A 70 -4.82 -9.43 -6.83
CA VAL A 70 -5.96 -10.36 -6.71
C VAL A 70 -7.25 -9.60 -6.47
N PHE A 71 -7.23 -8.59 -5.59
CA PHE A 71 -8.38 -7.72 -5.34
C PHE A 71 -8.84 -6.98 -6.60
N GLY A 72 -7.94 -6.28 -7.31
CA GLY A 72 -8.30 -5.50 -8.49
C GLY A 72 -8.88 -6.37 -9.60
N TYR A 73 -8.37 -7.58 -9.75
CA TYR A 73 -8.89 -8.56 -10.68
C TYR A 73 -10.30 -9.05 -10.34
N TRP A 74 -10.54 -9.38 -9.08
CA TRP A 74 -11.86 -9.75 -8.59
C TRP A 74 -12.84 -8.56 -8.66
N ALA A 75 -12.40 -7.34 -8.34
CA ALA A 75 -13.20 -6.13 -8.44
C ALA A 75 -13.70 -5.89 -9.88
N ALA A 76 -12.85 -6.15 -10.88
CA ALA A 76 -13.25 -6.07 -12.28
C ALA A 76 -14.30 -7.13 -12.66
N GLU A 77 -14.24 -8.33 -12.10
CA GLU A 77 -15.28 -9.37 -12.28
C GLU A 77 -16.61 -8.94 -11.63
N VAL A 78 -16.55 -8.37 -10.42
CA VAL A 78 -17.71 -7.80 -9.73
C VAL A 78 -18.35 -6.67 -10.55
N ALA A 79 -17.54 -5.81 -11.16
CA ALA A 79 -18.03 -4.74 -12.04
C ALA A 79 -18.68 -5.28 -13.32
N ALA A 80 -18.14 -6.35 -13.92
CA ALA A 80 -18.69 -6.95 -15.13
C ALA A 80 -20.05 -7.62 -14.92
N GLU A 81 -20.28 -8.17 -13.72
CA GLU A 81 -21.54 -8.83 -13.32
C GLU A 81 -22.44 -7.94 -12.44
N TRP A 82 -22.18 -6.63 -12.42
CA TRP A 82 -22.84 -5.68 -11.54
C TRP A 82 -24.37 -5.77 -11.66
N ASN A 83 -25.04 -6.23 -10.59
CA ASN A 83 -26.49 -6.45 -10.64
C ASN A 83 -27.26 -6.22 -9.33
N ASP A 84 -26.60 -5.94 -8.19
CA ASP A 84 -27.31 -5.71 -6.92
C ASP A 84 -26.39 -5.09 -5.83
N THR A 85 -27.03 -4.54 -4.80
CA THR A 85 -26.49 -4.15 -3.49
C THR A 85 -25.60 -5.22 -2.83
N ALA A 86 -25.80 -6.51 -3.13
CA ALA A 86 -24.95 -7.58 -2.64
C ALA A 86 -23.49 -7.46 -3.12
N HIS A 87 -23.30 -7.12 -4.41
CA HIS A 87 -21.99 -6.92 -5.03
C HIS A 87 -21.28 -5.69 -4.47
N LEU A 88 -22.00 -4.58 -4.31
CA LEU A 88 -21.50 -3.36 -3.68
C LEU A 88 -20.99 -3.63 -2.26
N ASN A 89 -21.81 -4.32 -1.45
CA ASN A 89 -21.45 -4.63 -0.09
C ASN A 89 -20.28 -5.62 0.00
N ALA A 90 -20.16 -6.56 -0.94
CA ALA A 90 -19.02 -7.46 -1.01
C ALA A 90 -17.72 -6.71 -1.34
N ALA A 91 -17.74 -5.87 -2.39
CA ALA A 91 -16.59 -5.06 -2.80
C ALA A 91 -16.09 -4.16 -1.66
N ARG A 92 -17.00 -3.45 -1.01
CA ARG A 92 -16.68 -2.58 0.12
C ARG A 92 -16.08 -3.35 1.31
N ARG A 93 -16.69 -4.47 1.70
CA ARG A 93 -16.18 -5.29 2.82
C ARG A 93 -14.76 -5.78 2.56
N MET A 94 -14.50 -6.28 1.35
CA MET A 94 -13.16 -6.78 1.02
C MET A 94 -12.14 -5.64 0.94
N ALA A 95 -12.52 -4.47 0.41
CA ALA A 95 -11.66 -3.29 0.39
C ALA A 95 -11.32 -2.79 1.80
N ASP A 96 -12.30 -2.77 2.71
CA ASP A 96 -12.11 -2.38 4.11
C ASP A 96 -11.22 -3.40 4.86
N GLU A 97 -11.43 -4.70 4.63
CA GLU A 97 -10.60 -5.77 5.22
C GLU A 97 -9.14 -5.69 4.76
N LEU A 98 -8.93 -5.52 3.44
CA LEU A 98 -7.60 -5.35 2.87
C LEU A 98 -6.93 -4.06 3.39
N SER A 99 -7.67 -2.95 3.46
CA SER A 99 -7.15 -1.68 3.98
C SER A 99 -6.72 -1.80 5.44
N GLY A 100 -7.57 -2.39 6.30
CA GLY A 100 -7.27 -2.55 7.72
C GLY A 100 -6.09 -3.50 7.98
N ALA A 101 -5.93 -4.55 7.17
CA ALA A 101 -4.78 -5.44 7.29
C ALA A 101 -3.46 -4.79 6.85
N LEU A 102 -3.52 -3.85 5.90
CA LEU A 102 -2.35 -3.17 5.34
C LEU A 102 -1.95 -1.90 6.09
N GLU A 103 -2.89 -1.26 6.81
CA GLU A 103 -2.65 -0.03 7.56
C GLU A 103 -1.39 -0.07 8.45
N PRO A 104 -1.11 -1.14 9.24
CA PRO A 104 0.09 -1.18 10.09
C PRO A 104 1.41 -1.11 9.31
N PHE A 105 1.41 -1.53 8.04
CA PHE A 105 2.60 -1.52 7.19
C PHE A 105 2.90 -0.12 6.62
N THR A 106 1.99 0.84 6.73
CA THR A 106 2.21 2.24 6.29
C THR A 106 3.24 2.99 7.15
N ALA A 107 3.60 2.42 8.30
CA ALA A 107 4.64 2.92 9.20
C ALA A 107 5.83 1.92 9.34
N HIS A 108 5.99 1.02 8.37
CA HIS A 108 7.06 0.03 8.38
C HIS A 108 8.45 0.69 8.21
N ALA A 109 9.49 0.11 8.81
CA ALA A 109 10.85 0.67 8.78
C ALA A 109 11.53 0.54 7.39
N ASP A 110 11.14 -0.49 6.63
CA ASP A 110 11.55 -0.65 5.23
C ASP A 110 10.67 0.22 4.32
N VAL A 111 11.31 1.08 3.53
CA VAL A 111 10.66 2.08 2.69
C VAL A 111 9.80 1.45 1.58
N GLU A 112 10.21 0.32 1.03
CA GLU A 112 9.48 -0.33 -0.07
C GLU A 112 8.16 -0.91 0.45
N VAL A 113 8.19 -1.57 1.61
CA VAL A 113 6.98 -2.05 2.29
C VAL A 113 6.07 -0.87 2.65
N GLN A 114 6.65 0.19 3.20
CA GLN A 114 5.93 1.39 3.64
C GLN A 114 5.18 2.06 2.48
N GLU A 115 5.88 2.39 1.41
CA GLU A 115 5.33 3.11 0.25
C GLU A 115 4.27 2.26 -0.47
N ARG A 116 4.50 0.93 -0.60
CA ARG A 116 3.49 0.03 -1.16
C ARG A 116 2.23 -0.01 -0.32
N ALA A 117 2.36 -0.18 0.99
CA ALA A 117 1.21 -0.20 1.89
C ALA A 117 0.44 1.12 1.81
N ALA A 118 1.14 2.26 1.89
CA ALA A 118 0.52 3.59 1.84
C ALA A 118 -0.22 3.82 0.52
N ASN A 119 0.39 3.46 -0.61
CA ASN A 119 -0.23 3.56 -1.92
C ASN A 119 -1.48 2.67 -2.03
N ILE A 120 -1.40 1.41 -1.61
CA ILE A 120 -2.55 0.48 -1.65
C ILE A 120 -3.69 1.00 -0.78
N VAL A 121 -3.42 1.43 0.45
CA VAL A 121 -4.44 1.98 1.36
C VAL A 121 -5.09 3.23 0.76
N ALA A 122 -4.31 4.11 0.12
CA ALA A 122 -4.86 5.29 -0.55
C ALA A 122 -5.76 4.94 -1.74
N LEU A 123 -5.37 3.95 -2.56
CA LEU A 123 -6.18 3.45 -3.68
C LEU A 123 -7.51 2.85 -3.19
N LEU A 124 -7.46 2.07 -2.11
CA LEU A 124 -8.67 1.47 -1.51
C LEU A 124 -9.56 2.52 -0.86
N ALA A 125 -8.99 3.54 -0.21
CA ALA A 125 -9.75 4.66 0.34
C ALA A 125 -10.49 5.43 -0.78
N PHE A 126 -9.82 5.68 -1.90
CA PHE A 126 -10.45 6.27 -3.09
C PHE A 126 -11.61 5.41 -3.59
N LEU A 127 -11.39 4.09 -3.71
CA LEU A 127 -12.44 3.15 -4.13
C LEU A 127 -13.63 3.14 -3.16
N CYS A 128 -13.39 3.03 -1.85
CA CYS A 128 -14.44 3.01 -0.84
C CYS A 128 -15.25 4.33 -0.82
N ALA A 129 -14.61 5.47 -1.06
CA ALA A 129 -15.29 6.76 -1.17
C ALA A 129 -16.24 6.79 -2.38
N ASP A 130 -15.80 6.29 -3.53
CA ASP A 130 -16.64 6.18 -4.73
C ASP A 130 -17.83 5.23 -4.52
N LEU A 131 -17.58 4.03 -3.97
CA LEU A 131 -18.62 3.06 -3.66
C LEU A 131 -19.65 3.59 -2.63
N ALA A 132 -19.23 4.45 -1.70
CA ALA A 132 -20.12 5.08 -0.72
C ALA A 132 -20.98 6.19 -1.33
N ALA A 133 -20.48 6.89 -2.34
CA ALA A 133 -21.23 7.90 -3.09
C ALA A 133 -22.20 7.27 -4.09
N HIS A 134 -21.96 6.01 -4.48
CA HIS A 134 -22.79 5.29 -5.42
C HIS A 134 -24.22 5.05 -4.87
N THR A 135 -25.22 5.55 -5.58
CA THR A 135 -26.64 5.35 -5.25
C THR A 135 -27.27 4.40 -6.27
N PRO A 136 -27.70 3.19 -5.88
CA PRO A 136 -28.32 2.25 -6.80
C PRO A 136 -29.65 2.84 -7.32
N GLN A 137 -29.71 3.11 -8.62
CA GLN A 137 -30.93 3.57 -9.29
C GLN A 137 -31.89 2.37 -9.50
N PRO A 138 -33.20 2.53 -9.27
CA PRO A 138 -34.17 1.50 -9.62
C PRO A 138 -34.19 1.28 -11.15
N VAL A 139 -34.25 0.01 -11.57
CA VAL A 139 -34.09 -0.56 -12.92
C VAL A 139 -35.12 -0.09 -13.97
N SER A 140 -35.81 1.03 -13.76
CA SER A 140 -36.96 1.47 -14.55
C SER A 140 -36.61 2.22 -15.84
N THR A 141 -35.33 2.51 -16.09
CA THR A 141 -34.88 3.26 -17.28
C THR A 141 -33.76 2.52 -18.00
N PRO A 142 -33.90 2.22 -19.31
CA PRO A 142 -32.82 1.66 -20.10
C PRO A 142 -31.82 2.77 -20.43
N SER A 143 -31.00 3.13 -19.44
CA SER A 143 -29.85 4.01 -19.65
C SER A 143 -28.69 3.17 -20.19
N PRO A 144 -27.85 3.72 -21.09
CA PRO A 144 -26.63 3.03 -21.51
C PRO A 144 -25.78 2.73 -20.27
N ARG A 145 -25.26 1.49 -20.18
CA ARG A 145 -24.44 0.96 -19.05
C ARG A 145 -23.34 1.90 -18.54
N ALA A 146 -22.91 2.87 -19.35
CA ALA A 146 -21.85 3.83 -19.05
C ALA A 146 -22.16 4.87 -17.95
N GLU A 147 -23.40 4.98 -17.45
CA GLU A 147 -23.76 6.00 -16.43
C GLU A 147 -24.16 5.40 -15.06
N LEU A 148 -24.11 4.06 -14.89
CA LEU A 148 -24.79 3.37 -13.78
C LEU A 148 -23.93 2.44 -12.92
N ASP A 149 -22.67 2.19 -13.28
CA ASP A 149 -21.80 1.25 -12.57
C ASP A 149 -20.64 2.01 -11.88
N PRO A 150 -20.15 1.58 -10.70
CA PRO A 150 -19.00 2.22 -10.08
C PRO A 150 -17.73 1.87 -10.86
N ASP A 151 -17.39 2.72 -11.83
CA ASP A 151 -16.21 2.62 -12.70
C ASP A 151 -14.90 2.47 -11.91
N SER A 152 -14.87 2.93 -10.66
CA SER A 152 -13.73 2.77 -9.76
C SER A 152 -13.27 1.32 -9.58
N LEU A 153 -14.19 0.34 -9.64
CA LEU A 153 -13.86 -1.09 -9.57
C LEU A 153 -13.05 -1.57 -10.78
N LEU A 154 -13.18 -0.89 -11.92
CA LEU A 154 -12.43 -1.21 -13.14
C LEU A 154 -11.04 -0.57 -13.17
N LEU A 155 -10.71 0.33 -12.25
CA LEU A 155 -9.46 1.11 -12.31
C LEU A 155 -8.24 0.32 -11.84
N LEU A 156 -8.41 -0.65 -10.94
CA LEU A 156 -7.28 -1.34 -10.32
C LEU A 156 -6.66 -2.40 -11.22
N GLN A 157 -7.48 -3.18 -11.93
CA GLN A 157 -6.99 -4.27 -12.78
C GLN A 157 -6.01 -3.79 -13.87
N PRO A 158 -6.27 -2.69 -14.62
CA PRO A 158 -5.37 -2.19 -15.65
C PRO A 158 -4.00 -1.76 -15.13
N LEU A 159 -3.90 -1.29 -13.87
CA LEU A 159 -2.62 -0.90 -13.27
C LEU A 159 -1.61 -2.06 -13.21
N PHE A 160 -2.11 -3.30 -13.21
CA PHE A 160 -1.32 -4.50 -13.07
C PHE A 160 -1.36 -5.42 -14.29
N SER A 161 -2.16 -5.06 -15.30
CA SER A 161 -2.46 -5.91 -16.45
C SER A 161 -2.09 -5.19 -17.73
N MET A 162 -0.79 -4.98 -17.94
CA MET A 162 -0.26 -4.39 -19.16
C MET A 162 0.23 -5.52 -20.07
N PRO A 163 -0.53 -5.90 -21.12
CA PRO A 163 -0.26 -7.09 -21.93
C PRO A 163 1.11 -7.07 -22.64
N ASP A 164 1.69 -5.89 -22.89
CA ASP A 164 2.97 -5.73 -23.60
C ASP A 164 4.12 -5.20 -22.73
N SER A 165 3.89 -4.86 -21.45
CA SER A 165 4.97 -4.41 -20.57
C SER A 165 5.61 -5.59 -19.84
N ARG A 166 6.32 -6.44 -20.58
CA ARG A 166 7.31 -7.30 -19.92
C ARG A 166 8.44 -6.40 -19.43
N PRO A 167 8.96 -6.58 -18.21
CA PRO A 167 10.22 -5.95 -17.83
C PRO A 167 11.22 -6.20 -18.95
N LEU A 168 11.84 -5.12 -19.46
CA LEU A 168 12.90 -5.28 -20.43
C LEU A 168 13.95 -6.18 -19.77
N ALA A 169 14.38 -7.22 -20.50
CA ALA A 169 15.48 -8.05 -20.04
C ALA A 169 16.66 -7.14 -19.69
N LEU A 170 17.46 -7.50 -18.68
CA LEU A 170 18.60 -6.67 -18.25
C LEU A 170 19.54 -6.33 -19.44
N ASP A 171 19.68 -7.27 -20.37
CA ASP A 171 20.42 -7.12 -21.63
C ASP A 171 19.77 -6.09 -22.60
N ALA A 172 18.44 -6.01 -22.61
CA ALA A 172 17.70 -5.01 -23.38
C ALA A 172 17.77 -3.63 -22.72
N GLN A 173 17.75 -3.57 -21.38
CA GLN A 173 17.89 -2.32 -20.60
C GLN A 173 19.27 -1.69 -20.80
N THR A 174 20.33 -2.51 -20.80
CA THR A 174 21.71 -2.07 -21.06
C THR A 174 21.95 -1.62 -22.50
N SER A 175 21.09 -2.03 -23.43
CA SER A 175 21.11 -1.60 -24.82
C SER A 175 20.41 -0.26 -25.06
N VAL A 176 19.79 0.34 -24.03
CA VAL A 176 19.22 1.68 -24.11
C VAL A 176 20.38 2.70 -24.06
N PRO A 177 20.62 3.47 -25.14
CA PRO A 177 21.66 4.49 -25.13
C PRO A 177 21.35 5.53 -24.04
N PRO A 178 22.36 6.04 -23.32
CA PRO A 178 22.15 7.15 -22.41
C PRO A 178 21.57 8.33 -23.17
N LEU A 179 20.48 8.90 -22.64
CA LEU A 179 19.81 10.05 -23.26
C LEU A 179 20.78 11.23 -23.28
N MET A 180 21.16 11.69 -24.47
CA MET A 180 22.07 12.82 -24.61
C MET A 180 21.39 14.11 -24.14
N GLY A 181 22.03 14.84 -23.23
CA GLY A 181 21.56 16.15 -22.75
C GLY A 181 20.57 16.12 -21.58
N ILE A 182 20.33 14.96 -20.97
CA ILE A 182 19.59 14.87 -19.70
C ILE A 182 20.58 14.64 -18.57
N ASP A 183 20.66 15.61 -17.67
CA ASP A 183 21.37 15.50 -16.40
C ASP A 183 20.41 14.91 -15.36
N LEU A 184 20.66 13.66 -14.94
CA LEU A 184 19.82 12.95 -13.96
C LEU A 184 20.00 13.48 -12.53
N ASP A 185 21.11 14.20 -12.28
CA ASP A 185 21.38 14.83 -11.00
C ASP A 185 20.83 16.27 -10.94
N ALA A 186 20.32 16.78 -12.07
CA ALA A 186 19.66 18.06 -12.11
C ALA A 186 18.32 18.00 -11.37
N TRP A 187 18.03 19.07 -10.64
CA TRP A 187 16.75 19.26 -10.00
C TRP A 187 15.61 19.28 -11.02
N ILE A 188 14.66 18.35 -10.88
CA ILE A 188 13.42 18.32 -11.69
C ILE A 188 12.60 19.60 -11.47
N VAL A 189 12.64 20.14 -10.25
CA VAL A 189 11.98 21.38 -9.82
C VAL A 189 13.03 22.26 -9.13
N PRO A 190 13.11 23.58 -9.36
CA PRO A 190 14.13 24.44 -8.75
C PRO A 190 14.30 24.17 -7.25
N PRO A 191 15.55 24.09 -6.74
CA PRO A 191 15.79 23.77 -5.35
C PRO A 191 15.07 24.78 -4.44
N PRO A 192 14.51 24.34 -3.30
CA PRO A 192 13.93 25.26 -2.33
C PRO A 192 14.99 26.28 -1.91
N ALA A 193 14.55 27.54 -1.70
CA ALA A 193 15.45 28.61 -1.29
C ALA A 193 16.22 28.17 -0.03
N PRO A 194 17.53 28.44 0.06
CA PRO A 194 18.34 28.01 1.18
C PRO A 194 17.71 28.52 2.47
N ALA A 195 17.45 27.58 3.41
CA ALA A 195 16.91 27.91 4.71
C ALA A 195 17.77 29.01 5.34
N ARG A 196 17.15 30.15 5.63
CA ARG A 196 17.81 31.27 6.27
C ARG A 196 18.34 30.74 7.60
N ARG A 197 19.66 30.69 7.79
CA ARG A 197 20.25 30.32 9.07
C ARG A 197 19.66 31.25 10.12
N VAL A 198 18.81 30.71 10.99
CA VAL A 198 18.44 31.39 12.24
C VAL A 198 19.72 31.35 13.05
N VAL A 199 20.38 32.51 13.14
CA VAL A 199 21.52 32.67 14.04
C VAL A 199 20.89 32.74 15.43
N ASP A 200 20.94 31.64 16.17
CA ASP A 200 20.61 31.64 17.58
C ASP A 200 21.64 32.52 18.30
N ASN A 201 21.25 33.76 18.57
CA ASN A 201 21.97 34.62 19.51
C ASN A 201 21.70 34.06 20.91
N GLU A 202 22.46 33.05 21.32
CA GLU A 202 22.56 32.64 22.73
C GLU A 202 23.27 33.76 23.51
N ASN A 203 22.49 34.73 23.98
CA ASN A 203 22.93 35.69 24.98
C ASN A 203 22.92 34.99 26.34
N TYR A 204 24.06 34.42 26.74
CA TYR A 204 24.26 33.93 28.10
C TYR A 204 24.31 35.12 29.07
N ASP A 205 23.19 35.43 29.73
CA ASP A 205 23.19 36.32 30.89
C ASP A 205 23.87 35.60 32.08
N GLU A 206 25.02 36.12 32.51
CA GLU A 206 25.69 35.66 33.73
C GLU A 206 24.82 35.93 34.97
N PRO A 207 24.71 34.98 35.93
CA PRO A 207 23.92 35.19 37.12
C PRO A 207 24.63 36.12 38.11
N SER A 208 24.04 37.30 38.33
CA SER A 208 24.49 38.27 39.33
C SER A 208 24.46 37.68 40.75
N THR A 209 25.60 37.66 41.43
CA THR A 209 25.73 37.28 42.84
C THR A 209 24.98 38.27 43.74
N ARG A 210 23.87 37.84 44.36
CA ARG A 210 23.18 38.62 45.41
C ARG A 210 23.84 38.41 46.77
N LYS A 211 24.40 39.49 47.32
CA LYS A 211 24.86 39.60 48.71
C LYS A 211 23.67 39.71 49.66
N ASN A 212 23.66 38.79 50.64
CA ASN A 212 23.18 38.82 52.02
C ASN A 212 22.23 39.96 52.50
N GLY A 213 21.13 39.58 53.18
CA GLY A 213 20.27 40.50 53.92
C GLY A 213 19.13 39.80 54.68
N SER A 214 19.30 39.66 56.00
CA SER A 214 18.55 38.91 57.01
C SER A 214 17.07 39.29 57.29
N ARG A 215 16.30 38.28 57.77
CA ARG A 215 15.10 38.28 58.66
C ARG A 215 13.83 38.97 58.10
N TRP A 216 12.59 38.46 58.25
CA TRP A 216 11.92 37.91 59.43
C TRP A 216 10.73 36.98 59.06
N PHE A 217 10.41 36.07 59.98
CA PHE A 217 9.23 35.18 60.02
C PHE A 217 7.89 35.91 60.22
N THR A 218 6.81 35.14 60.04
CA THR A 218 5.39 35.29 60.49
C THR A 218 4.43 35.91 59.45
N ASN A 219 3.20 35.43 59.24
CA ASN A 219 2.24 34.72 60.11
C ASN A 219 1.35 33.73 59.35
N LEU A 220 0.69 32.89 60.16
CA LEU A 220 -0.55 32.15 59.90
C LEU A 220 -1.59 32.93 59.08
#